data_AF-A0A1Q7VU57-F1
#
_entry.id   AF-A0A1Q7VU57-F1
#
_cell.length_a   1.000
_cell.length_b   1.000
_cell.length_c   1.000
_cell.angle_alpha   90.00
_cell.angle_beta   90.00
_cell.angle_gamma   90.00
#
_symmetry.space_group_name_H-M   'P 1'
#
loop_
_entity.id
_entity.type
_entity.pdbx_description
1 polymer ?
#
loop_
_entity_poly.entity_id
_entity_poly.type
_entity_poly.pdbx_seq_one_letter_code
_entity_poly.pdbx_strand_id
1 'polypeptide(L)'
;MVDIGTNALHCWRGNETRPLHYDKLADANPHRYDLYGPLCHRDDRFGTIEAPGALQPGSLIAFDAVGAYSLGDWIANAWDRPAVIDLDDGAILCPAAAPSEIFTTESGPEHQP
;
A
#
# COMPACT_ATOMS: atom_id res chain seq x y z
N MET A 1 8.59 7.89 2.37
CA MET A 1 7.15 7.76 2.11
C MET A 1 6.98 6.85 0.91
N VAL A 2 6.05 5.91 0.97
CA VAL A 2 5.66 5.04 -0.16
C VAL A 2 4.31 5.50 -0.72
N ASP A 3 3.95 4.98 -1.89
CA ASP A 3 2.71 5.28 -2.60
C ASP A 3 1.53 4.39 -2.21
N ILE A 4 1.74 3.46 -1.26
CA ILE A 4 0.69 2.62 -0.68
C ILE A 4 0.49 2.92 0.81
N GLY A 5 -0.78 3.02 1.24
CA GLY A 5 -1.14 3.28 2.63
C GLY A 5 -1.55 2.03 3.39
N THR A 6 -1.63 2.17 4.70
CA THR A 6 -2.20 1.17 5.64
C THR A 6 -3.67 0.88 5.36
N ASN A 7 -4.36 1.75 4.59
CA ASN A 7 -5.69 1.49 4.08
C ASN A 7 -5.73 0.37 3.03
N ALA A 8 -4.63 0.08 2.32
CA ALA A 8 -4.52 -1.02 1.36
C ALA A 8 -3.76 -2.23 1.91
N LEU A 9 -2.85 -2.00 2.86
CA LEU A 9 -2.12 -3.03 3.56
C LEU A 9 -2.53 -3.09 5.04
N HIS A 10 -3.82 -3.26 5.31
CA HIS A 10 -4.36 -3.27 6.67
C HIS A 10 -3.77 -4.39 7.54
N CYS A 11 -3.35 -5.48 6.91
CA CYS A 11 -2.65 -6.58 7.57
C CYS A 11 -1.25 -6.18 8.10
N TRP A 12 -0.67 -5.06 7.65
CA TRP A 12 0.65 -4.62 8.05
C TRP A 12 0.55 -3.55 9.13
N ARG A 13 1.09 -3.84 10.32
CA ARG A 13 1.07 -2.93 11.47
C ARG A 13 2.45 -2.33 11.73
N GLY A 14 2.52 -1.23 12.46
CA GLY A 14 3.78 -0.51 12.71
C GLY A 14 4.84 -1.26 13.52
N ASN A 15 4.51 -2.43 14.09
CA ASN A 15 5.42 -3.33 14.80
C ASN A 15 5.73 -4.62 14.02
N GLU A 16 5.34 -4.67 12.74
CA GLU A 16 5.55 -5.83 11.90
C GLU A 16 7.04 -6.07 11.61
N THR A 17 7.42 -7.34 11.53
CA THR A 17 8.82 -7.76 11.28
C THR A 17 8.97 -8.64 10.03
N ARG A 18 7.88 -8.88 9.30
CA ARG A 18 7.90 -9.55 7.99
C ARG A 18 8.91 -8.88 7.04
N PRO A 19 9.52 -9.66 6.12
CA PRO A 19 10.51 -9.14 5.19
C PRO A 19 9.97 -8.04 4.28
N LEU A 20 10.87 -7.12 3.92
CA LEU A 20 10.71 -6.22 2.79
C LEU A 20 11.75 -6.58 1.73
N HIS A 21 11.32 -6.59 0.48
CA HIS A 21 12.19 -6.77 -0.67
C HIS A 21 12.43 -5.43 -1.35
N TYR A 22 13.65 -5.24 -1.86
CA TYR A 22 14.08 -4.00 -2.49
C TYR A 22 14.62 -4.31 -3.88
N ASP A 23 14.41 -3.40 -4.82
CA ASP A 23 14.94 -3.49 -6.19
C ASP A 23 16.44 -3.18 -6.30
N LYS A 24 17.07 -2.71 -5.22
CA LYS A 24 18.49 -2.36 -5.18
C LYS A 24 19.37 -3.51 -4.70
N LEU A 25 20.57 -3.58 -5.26
CA LEU A 25 21.67 -4.40 -4.73
C LEU A 25 22.08 -3.88 -3.35
N ALA A 26 22.49 -4.78 -2.48
CA ALA A 26 22.92 -4.43 -1.14
C ALA A 26 24.25 -3.68 -1.13
N ASP A 27 24.28 -2.56 -0.41
CA ASP A 27 25.49 -1.83 -0.07
C ASP A 27 26.12 -2.44 1.20
N ALA A 28 27.39 -2.12 1.46
CA ALA A 28 28.10 -2.61 2.64
C ALA A 28 27.51 -2.11 3.98
N ASN A 29 26.70 -1.05 3.95
CA ASN A 29 26.11 -0.43 5.13
C ASN A 29 24.59 -0.31 4.98
N PRO A 30 23.79 -1.02 5.78
CA PRO A 30 22.35 -0.87 5.78
C PRO A 30 21.95 0.50 6.35
N HIS A 31 20.82 1.02 5.87
CA HIS A 31 20.25 2.29 6.27
C HIS A 31 18.90 2.11 6.95
N ARG A 32 18.70 2.80 8.07
CA ARG A 32 17.46 2.71 8.86
C ARG A 32 16.51 3.85 8.52
N TYR A 33 15.24 3.53 8.28
CA TYR A 33 14.21 4.49 7.90
C TYR A 33 12.92 4.27 8.70
N ASP A 34 12.19 5.34 8.99
CA ASP A 34 10.77 5.24 9.33
C ASP A 34 9.94 5.26 8.04
N LEU A 35 9.15 4.21 7.82
CA LEU A 35 8.36 4.04 6.61
C LEU A 35 6.92 4.51 6.85
N TYR A 36 6.49 5.48 6.04
CA TYR A 36 5.16 6.08 6.08
C TYR A 36 4.45 5.89 4.75
N GLY A 37 3.15 5.64 4.81
CA GLY A 37 2.27 5.72 3.65
C GLY A 37 1.88 7.17 3.34
N PRO A 38 1.01 7.38 2.35
CA PRO A 38 0.68 8.71 1.85
C PRO A 38 -0.60 9.32 2.46
N LEU A 39 -1.30 8.61 3.34
CA LEU A 39 -2.55 9.10 3.92
C LEU A 39 -2.29 10.28 4.86
N CYS A 40 -3.23 11.23 4.91
CA CYS A 40 -3.22 12.35 5.86
C CYS A 40 -3.66 11.89 7.27
N HIS A 41 -3.05 10.82 7.76
CA HIS A 41 -3.33 10.24 9.07
C HIS A 41 -2.02 9.87 9.76
N ARG A 42 -1.87 10.27 11.03
CA ARG A 42 -0.62 10.09 11.78
C ARG A 42 -0.20 8.62 11.93
N ASP A 43 -1.17 7.71 11.89
CA ASP A 43 -0.96 6.27 12.05
C ASP A 43 -0.76 5.55 10.71
N ASP A 44 -0.65 6.29 9.60
CA ASP A 44 -0.28 5.71 8.31
C ASP A 44 1.23 5.44 8.22
N ARG A 45 1.67 4.56 9.12
CA ARG A 45 3.06 4.21 9.36
C ARG A 45 3.22 2.70 9.40
N PHE A 46 4.14 2.19 8.59
CA PHE A 46 4.49 0.77 8.50
C PHE A 46 5.57 0.34 9.49
N GLY A 47 6.16 1.29 10.20
CA GLY A 47 7.14 1.06 11.26
C GLY A 47 8.52 1.58 10.88
N THR A 48 9.54 1.06 11.57
CA THR A 48 10.95 1.34 11.26
C THR A 48 11.53 0.15 10.51
N ILE A 49 12.18 0.41 9.38
CA ILE A 49 12.73 -0.59 8.46
C ILE A 49 14.24 -0.44 8.34
N GLU A 50 14.90 -1.51 7.91
CA GLU A 50 16.29 -1.48 7.46
C GLU A 50 16.34 -1.80 5.96
N ALA A 51 16.87 -0.86 5.19
CA ALA A 51 17.10 -1.03 3.77
C ALA A 51 18.56 -1.41 3.53
N PRO A 52 18.86 -2.22 2.50
CA PRO A 52 20.20 -2.70 2.24
C PRO A 52 21.12 -1.62 1.66
N GLY A 53 20.62 -0.43 1.37
CA GLY A 53 21.35 0.74 0.88
C GLY A 53 20.49 1.99 0.95
N ALA A 54 21.01 3.11 0.45
CA ALA A 54 20.27 4.38 0.48
C ALA A 54 19.05 4.37 -0.45
N LEU A 55 17.85 4.57 0.11
CA LEU A 55 16.60 4.71 -0.65
C LEU A 55 16.52 6.09 -1.32
N GLN A 56 15.96 6.15 -2.53
CA GLN A 56 15.76 7.38 -3.30
C GLN A 56 14.35 7.40 -3.89
N PRO A 57 13.78 8.55 -4.26
CA PRO A 57 12.56 8.60 -5.06
C PRO A 57 12.68 7.68 -6.30
N GLY A 58 11.69 6.82 -6.50
CA GLY A 58 11.70 5.79 -7.56
C GLY A 58 12.23 4.42 -7.14
N SER A 59 12.79 4.27 -5.94
CA SER A 59 13.08 2.95 -5.35
C SER A 59 11.80 2.14 -5.18
N LEU A 60 11.83 0.87 -5.60
CA LEU A 60 10.73 -0.07 -5.38
C LEU A 60 10.94 -0.86 -4.08
N ILE A 61 9.85 -0.99 -3.32
CA ILE A 61 9.78 -1.75 -2.07
C ILE A 61 8.60 -2.70 -2.19
N ALA A 62 8.82 -3.99 -1.93
CA ALA A 62 7.77 -4.99 -1.91
C ALA A 62 7.60 -5.55 -0.49
N PHE A 63 6.35 -5.59 -0.04
CA PHE A 63 5.95 -6.11 1.26
C PHE A 63 5.66 -7.61 1.14
N ASP A 64 6.32 -8.44 1.95
CA ASP A 64 6.12 -9.90 1.90
C ASP A 64 4.87 -10.35 2.69
N ALA A 65 4.30 -11.48 2.29
CA ALA A 65 3.17 -12.13 2.98
C ALA A 65 1.96 -11.19 3.23
N VAL A 66 1.57 -10.42 2.22
CA VAL A 66 0.40 -9.51 2.24
C VAL A 66 -0.81 -10.05 1.47
N GLY A 67 -0.80 -11.31 1.04
CA GLY A 67 -1.88 -11.88 0.22
C GLY A 67 -3.20 -12.11 0.97
N ALA A 68 -3.17 -12.23 2.30
CA ALA A 68 -4.35 -12.40 3.13
C ALA A 68 -4.72 -11.10 3.86
N TYR A 69 -6.01 -10.78 3.92
CA TYR A 69 -6.56 -9.61 4.64
C TYR A 69 -6.03 -8.23 4.17
N SER A 70 -5.62 -8.13 2.90
CA SER A 70 -5.27 -6.84 2.28
C SER A 70 -6.40 -6.32 1.40
N LEU A 71 -6.77 -7.09 0.35
CA LEU A 71 -7.76 -6.64 -0.63
C LEU A 71 -9.18 -6.50 -0.04
N GLY A 72 -9.58 -7.43 0.84
CA GLY A 72 -10.91 -7.45 1.44
C GLY A 72 -11.11 -6.40 2.54
N ASP A 73 -10.03 -5.96 3.18
CA ASP A 73 -10.04 -4.99 4.27
C ASP A 73 -9.68 -3.58 3.78
N TRP A 74 -9.64 -3.37 2.47
CA TRP A 74 -9.25 -2.10 1.89
C TRP A 74 -10.26 -1.00 2.23
N ILE A 75 -9.76 0.16 2.67
CA ILE A 75 -10.57 1.33 3.04
C ILE A 75 -10.34 2.45 2.04
N ALA A 76 -11.43 2.89 1.41
CA ALA A 76 -11.35 3.76 0.25
C ALA A 76 -10.68 5.11 0.52
N ASN A 77 -10.85 5.79 1.67
CA ASN A 77 -10.15 7.05 2.06
C ASN A 77 -9.83 8.08 0.94
N ALA A 78 -10.59 8.11 -0.15
CA ALA A 78 -10.27 8.80 -1.41
C ALA A 78 -8.95 8.40 -2.12
N TRP A 79 -8.41 7.22 -1.84
CA TRP A 79 -7.28 6.59 -2.53
C TRP A 79 -7.73 5.44 -3.42
N ASP A 80 -7.02 5.20 -4.52
CA ASP A 80 -7.30 4.07 -5.40
C ASP A 80 -7.06 2.73 -4.68
N ARG A 81 -7.90 1.74 -4.99
CA ARG A 81 -7.60 0.35 -4.66
C ARG A 81 -6.51 -0.14 -5.61
N PRO A 82 -5.39 -0.70 -5.14
CA PRO A 82 -4.36 -1.24 -6.01
C PRO A 82 -4.87 -2.40 -6.88
N ALA A 83 -4.26 -2.56 -8.06
CA ALA A 83 -4.51 -3.73 -8.89
C ALA A 83 -3.89 -5.00 -8.26
N VAL A 84 -4.47 -6.15 -8.58
CA VAL A 84 -3.90 -7.47 -8.31
C VAL A 84 -3.62 -8.14 -9.65
N ILE A 85 -2.36 -8.53 -9.84
CA ILE A 85 -1.86 -9.10 -11.09
C ILE A 85 -1.27 -10.46 -10.78
N ASP A 86 -1.63 -11.47 -11.57
CA ASP A 86 -0.96 -12.76 -11.58
C ASP A 86 0.38 -12.62 -12.32
N LEU A 87 1.48 -13.02 -11.68
CA LEU A 87 2.81 -12.91 -12.27
C LEU A 87 3.13 -14.05 -13.25
N ASP A 88 2.38 -15.15 -13.21
CA ASP A 88 2.63 -16.30 -14.09
C ASP A 88 2.28 -15.99 -15.54
N ASP A 89 1.17 -15.26 -15.77
CA ASP A 89 0.66 -14.93 -17.10
C ASP A 89 0.37 -13.43 -17.32
N GLY A 90 0.57 -12.60 -16.29
CA GLY A 90 0.29 -11.16 -16.34
C GLY A 90 -1.20 -10.81 -16.25
N ALA A 91 -2.08 -11.76 -15.94
CA ALA A 91 -3.51 -11.52 -15.87
C ALA A 91 -3.86 -10.54 -14.75
N ILE A 92 -4.69 -9.54 -15.08
CA ILE A 92 -5.27 -8.64 -14.08
C ILE A 92 -6.42 -9.38 -13.39
N LEU A 93 -6.14 -9.92 -12.21
CA LEU A 93 -7.14 -10.60 -11.37
C LEU A 93 -8.10 -9.60 -10.74
N CYS A 94 -7.60 -8.40 -10.44
CA CYS A 94 -8.41 -7.30 -9.92
C CYS A 94 -7.87 -5.97 -10.46
N PRO A 95 -8.66 -5.19 -11.22
CA PRO A 95 -8.19 -3.90 -11.72
C PRO A 95 -8.03 -2.90 -10.56
N ALA A 96 -7.11 -1.96 -10.75
CA ALA A 96 -7.08 -0.76 -9.92
C ALA A 96 -8.42 -0.04 -10.07
N ALA A 97 -8.95 0.46 -8.95
CA ALA A 97 -10.27 1.10 -8.93
C ALA A 97 -10.17 2.43 -8.21
N ALA A 98 -10.63 3.49 -8.87
CA ALA A 98 -10.67 4.81 -8.26
C ALA A 98 -11.79 4.87 -7.20
N PRO A 99 -11.64 5.66 -6.12
CA PRO A 99 -12.69 5.80 -5.11
C PRO A 99 -14.03 6.21 -5.72
N SER A 100 -14.00 7.08 -6.75
CA SER A 100 -15.19 7.56 -7.43
C SER A 100 -16.01 6.43 -8.05
N GLU A 101 -15.39 5.34 -8.50
CA GLU A 101 -16.09 4.19 -9.09
C GLU A 101 -16.86 3.37 -8.03
N ILE A 102 -16.54 3.57 -6.75
CA ILE A 102 -17.11 2.83 -5.62
C ILE A 102 -18.20 3.65 -4.94
N PHE A 103 -18.02 4.97 -4.85
CA PHE A 103 -19.00 5.86 -4.23
C PHE A 103 -20.19 6.22 -5.15
N THR A 104 -20.20 5.82 -6.43
CA THR A 104 -21.28 6.13 -7.38
C THR A 104 -22.57 5.33 -7.20
N THR A 105 -22.69 4.44 -6.20
CA THR A 105 -23.85 3.54 -6.10
C THR A 105 -25.04 4.05 -5.29
N GLU A 106 -24.99 5.20 -4.61
CA GLU A 106 -26.17 5.75 -3.92
C GLU A 106 -26.38 7.24 -4.16
N SER A 107 -26.89 7.58 -5.35
CA SER A 107 -27.77 8.75 -5.50
C SER A 107 -29.17 8.34 -5.03
N GLY A 108 -29.40 8.32 -3.72
CA GLY A 108 -30.76 8.28 -3.18
C GLY A 108 -31.55 9.52 -3.64
N PRO A 109 -32.89 9.44 -3.74
CA PRO A 109 -33.69 10.57 -4.24
C PRO A 109 -33.43 11.80 -3.37
N GLU A 110 -33.06 12.90 -4.03
CA GLU A 110 -32.79 14.20 -3.41
C GLU A 110 -33.97 14.62 -2.53
N HIS A 111 -33.75 14.75 -1.23
CA HIS A 111 -34.58 15.61 -0.38
C HIS A 111 -33.81 16.92 -0.21
N GLN A 112 -34.13 17.89 -1.07
CA GLN A 112 -33.75 19.29 -0.88
C GLN A 112 -34.66 19.93 0.18
N PRO A 113 -34.11 20.50 1.26
CA PRO A 113 -34.70 21.67 1.91
C PRO A 113 -34.31 22.97 1.19
#